data_AF-A0A7Y9ZHB3-F1
#
_entry.id   AF-A0A7Y9ZHB3-F1
#
_cell.length_a   1.000
_cell.length_b   1.000
_cell.length_c   1.000
_cell.angle_alpha   90.00
_cell.angle_beta   90.00
_cell.angle_gamma   90.00
#
_symmetry.space_group_name_H-M   'P 1'
#
loop_
_entity.id
_entity.type
_entity.pdbx_description
1 polymer ?
#
loop_
_entity_poly.entity_id
_entity_poly.type
_entity_poly.pdbx_seq_one_letter_code
_entity_poly.pdbx_strand_id
1 'polypeptide(L)'
;MATWRATKGPLESGDARPRSVRLAVAANALALVQYDADDDVLDLQRITVDLGRRQVAGLQDEMLARSDTEAGRPVTTRLVRVLGQRAWGRAARASDTLTGGSAELRALCSEAALELLMVGPRDTAPAPALTSREDLLEAFATGDVLLWRRLVAAALAEPWAGRADEHLALLDQEQRPSEFDSVRALAAMARRIAEEDERRAVADHIRNTIASTGLTQREFATLVGTSPSRLSTYVTGSVTPSAAMLLRINRMAKRARVEAARAGSPGRSDEPA
;
A
#
# COMPACT_ATOMS: atom_id res chain seq x y z
N MET A 1 15.84 -9.16 28.14
CA MET A 1 16.41 -9.35 26.79
C MET A 1 16.01 -10.71 26.23
N ALA A 2 14.75 -10.87 25.81
CA ALA A 2 14.33 -12.07 25.08
C ALA A 2 14.63 -11.84 23.60
N THR A 3 15.90 -12.07 23.23
CA THR A 3 16.42 -11.79 21.89
C THR A 3 15.77 -12.72 20.87
N TRP A 4 15.37 -12.19 19.72
CA TRP A 4 14.90 -12.88 18.50
C TRP A 4 15.54 -14.26 18.21
N ARG A 5 16.81 -14.47 18.61
CA ARG A 5 17.52 -15.75 18.51
C ARG A 5 16.85 -16.90 19.29
N ALA A 6 16.30 -16.64 20.47
CA ALA A 6 15.66 -17.66 21.29
C ALA A 6 14.34 -18.15 20.68
N THR A 7 13.67 -17.29 19.88
CA THR A 7 12.45 -17.61 19.16
C THR A 7 12.69 -18.28 17.81
N LYS A 8 13.90 -18.25 17.25
CA LYS A 8 14.18 -18.77 15.89
C LYS A 8 14.10 -20.30 15.78
N GLY A 9 14.62 -21.05 16.75
CA GLY A 9 14.64 -22.52 16.71
C GLY A 9 13.25 -23.16 16.56
N PRO A 10 12.24 -22.72 17.34
CA PRO A 10 10.86 -23.19 17.17
C PRO A 10 10.17 -22.77 15.85
N LEU A 11 10.62 -21.71 15.17
CA LEU A 11 10.05 -21.24 13.88
C LEU A 11 10.30 -22.22 12.74
N GLU A 12 11.30 -23.10 12.83
CA GLU A 12 11.65 -24.05 11.77
C GLU A 12 10.84 -25.36 11.85
N SER A 13 10.08 -25.58 12.93
CA SER A 13 9.22 -26.76 13.13
C SER A 13 7.77 -26.50 12.67
N GLY A 14 7.27 -27.33 11.74
CA GLY A 14 6.13 -27.05 10.86
C GLY A 14 4.77 -26.77 11.51
N ASP A 15 4.50 -27.29 12.71
CA ASP A 15 3.17 -27.16 13.36
C ASP A 15 3.09 -25.99 14.36
N ALA A 16 4.23 -25.54 14.89
CA ALA A 16 4.30 -24.44 15.87
C ALA A 16 4.62 -23.07 15.23
N ARG A 17 5.13 -23.08 13.99
CA ARG A 17 5.55 -21.90 13.23
C ARG A 17 4.51 -20.77 13.19
N PRO A 18 3.20 -21.02 12.98
CA PRO A 18 2.21 -19.94 12.95
C PRO A 18 2.05 -19.24 14.31
N ARG A 19 2.17 -19.98 15.41
CA ARG A 19 2.00 -19.43 16.77
C ARG A 19 3.24 -18.66 17.23
N SER A 20 4.43 -19.19 16.97
CA SER A 20 5.69 -18.53 17.34
C SER A 20 5.91 -17.23 16.56
N VAL A 21 5.57 -17.19 15.26
CA VAL A 21 5.57 -15.96 14.47
C VAL A 21 4.66 -14.89 15.10
N ARG A 22 3.40 -15.24 15.39
CA ARG A 22 2.43 -14.31 16.00
C ARG A 22 2.93 -13.76 17.33
N LEU A 23 3.49 -14.61 18.20
CA LEU A 23 4.04 -14.19 19.49
C LEU A 23 5.25 -13.28 19.33
N ALA A 24 6.15 -13.55 18.38
CA ALA A 24 7.31 -12.69 18.13
C ALA A 24 6.89 -11.30 17.63
N VAL A 25 5.94 -11.25 16.68
CA VAL A 25 5.39 -9.98 16.17
C VAL A 25 4.70 -9.20 17.30
N ALA A 26 3.89 -9.87 18.12
CA ALA A 26 3.22 -9.24 19.25
C ALA A 26 4.21 -8.74 20.32
N ALA A 27 5.24 -9.53 20.63
CA ALA A 27 6.28 -9.15 21.58
C ALA A 27 7.06 -7.93 21.10
N ASN A 28 7.45 -7.89 19.83
CA ASN A 28 8.12 -6.73 19.24
C ASN A 28 7.21 -5.47 19.26
N ALA A 29 5.93 -5.61 18.90
CA ALA A 29 4.98 -4.49 18.97
C ALA A 29 4.82 -3.93 20.39
N LEU A 30 4.67 -4.81 21.38
CA LEU A 30 4.56 -4.41 22.79
C LEU A 30 5.88 -3.81 23.31
N ALA A 31 7.03 -4.32 22.87
CA ALA A 31 8.33 -3.77 23.24
C ALA A 31 8.53 -2.37 22.68
N LEU A 32 8.20 -2.12 21.41
CA LEU A 32 8.17 -0.79 20.81
C LEU A 32 7.27 0.17 21.58
N VAL A 33 6.07 -0.28 21.96
CA VAL A 33 5.13 0.54 22.75
C VAL A 33 5.67 0.87 24.14
N GLN A 34 6.24 -0.12 24.83
CA GLN A 34 6.59 -0.03 26.24
C GLN A 34 7.97 0.57 26.49
N TYR A 35 8.97 0.16 25.70
CA TYR A 35 10.38 0.48 25.89
C TYR A 35 10.91 1.43 24.83
N ASP A 36 10.43 1.32 23.59
CA ASP A 36 10.91 2.10 22.44
C ASP A 36 12.45 2.09 22.38
N ALA A 37 13.07 0.90 22.48
CA ALA A 37 14.51 0.77 22.41
C ALA A 37 14.98 0.62 20.95
N ASP A 38 16.20 1.03 20.66
CA ASP A 38 16.81 0.90 19.34
C ASP A 38 16.86 -0.57 18.86
N ASP A 39 17.07 -1.50 19.79
CA ASP A 39 17.01 -2.95 19.52
C ASP A 39 15.62 -3.40 19.03
N ASP A 40 14.54 -2.76 19.49
CA ASP A 40 13.17 -3.10 19.07
C ASP A 40 12.92 -2.73 17.61
N VAL A 41 13.53 -1.64 17.12
CA VAL A 41 13.48 -1.23 15.71
C VAL A 41 14.28 -2.19 14.84
N LEU A 42 15.44 -2.66 15.32
CA LEU A 42 16.24 -3.67 14.61
C LEU A 42 15.51 -5.02 14.54
N ASP A 43 14.80 -5.40 15.60
CA ASP A 43 13.96 -6.60 15.58
C ASP A 43 12.78 -6.42 14.62
N LEU A 44 12.15 -5.24 14.56
CA LEU A 44 11.13 -4.93 13.55
C LEU A 44 11.69 -5.08 12.12
N GLN A 45 12.91 -4.62 11.86
CA GLN A 45 13.57 -4.76 10.56
C GLN A 45 13.71 -6.22 10.17
N ARG A 46 14.23 -7.06 11.07
CA ARG A 46 14.43 -8.50 10.84
C ARG A 46 13.11 -9.21 10.56
N ILE A 47 12.10 -8.95 11.39
CA ILE A 47 10.75 -9.53 11.24
C ILE A 47 10.14 -9.10 9.89
N THR A 48 10.35 -7.85 9.49
CA THR A 48 9.86 -7.29 8.22
C THR A 48 10.55 -7.91 7.01
N VAL A 49 11.86 -8.17 7.08
CA VAL A 49 12.60 -8.88 6.02
C VAL A 49 12.06 -10.30 5.84
N ASP A 50 11.76 -10.99 6.94
CA ASP A 50 11.33 -12.39 6.91
C ASP A 50 9.86 -12.58 6.51
N LEU A 51 8.96 -11.67 6.90
CA LEU A 51 7.51 -11.81 6.72
C LEU A 51 6.90 -10.82 5.70
N GLY A 52 7.58 -9.71 5.43
CA GLY A 52 7.05 -8.61 4.64
C GLY A 52 6.17 -7.65 5.45
N ARG A 53 6.30 -6.35 5.13
CA ARG A 53 5.68 -5.22 5.86
C ARG A 53 4.19 -5.38 6.13
N ARG A 54 3.41 -5.69 5.10
CA ARG A 54 1.94 -5.80 5.21
C ARG A 54 1.49 -6.97 6.09
N GLN A 55 2.23 -8.09 6.07
CA GLN A 55 1.94 -9.22 6.94
C GLN A 55 2.26 -8.89 8.39
N VAL A 56 3.39 -8.22 8.64
CA VAL A 56 3.76 -7.73 9.99
C VAL A 56 2.67 -6.81 10.53
N ALA A 57 2.28 -5.77 9.78
CA ALA A 57 1.24 -4.84 10.21
C ALA A 57 -0.09 -5.55 10.51
N GLY A 58 -0.52 -6.48 9.65
CA GLY A 58 -1.74 -7.26 9.87
C GLY A 58 -1.69 -8.11 11.14
N LEU A 59 -0.56 -8.76 11.42
CA LEU A 59 -0.36 -9.55 12.63
C LEU A 59 -0.27 -8.68 13.89
N GLN A 60 0.38 -7.51 13.81
CA GLN A 60 0.42 -6.53 14.91
C GLN A 60 -0.99 -6.04 15.23
N ASP A 61 -1.78 -5.65 14.21
CA ASP A 61 -3.15 -5.19 14.39
C ASP A 61 -4.05 -6.29 15.00
N GLU A 62 -3.99 -7.51 14.47
CA GLU A 62 -4.76 -8.67 14.96
C GLU A 62 -4.42 -8.96 16.43
N MET A 63 -3.14 -8.91 16.79
CA MET A 63 -2.71 -9.31 18.12
C MET A 63 -2.98 -8.25 19.17
N LEU A 64 -2.78 -6.97 18.83
CA LEU A 64 -3.08 -5.86 19.73
C LEU A 64 -4.57 -5.63 19.92
N ALA A 65 -5.42 -6.01 18.95
CA ALA A 65 -6.88 -5.90 19.08
C ALA A 65 -7.44 -6.63 20.31
N ARG A 66 -6.74 -7.64 20.84
CA ARG A 66 -7.14 -8.36 22.06
C ARG A 66 -6.90 -7.55 23.34
N SER A 67 -5.93 -6.63 23.31
CA SER A 67 -5.56 -5.76 24.42
C SER A 67 -6.25 -4.39 24.32
N ASP A 68 -6.57 -3.95 23.10
CA ASP A 68 -7.28 -2.71 22.79
C ASP A 68 -8.80 -2.86 23.03
N THR A 69 -9.20 -2.98 24.29
CA THR A 69 -10.62 -3.11 24.67
C THR A 69 -11.36 -1.76 24.72
N GLU A 70 -10.62 -0.66 24.75
CA GLU A 70 -11.16 0.70 24.80
C GLU A 70 -11.38 1.31 23.41
N ALA A 71 -12.29 2.28 23.33
CA ALA A 71 -12.48 3.09 22.12
C ALA A 71 -11.17 3.77 21.70
N GLY A 72 -10.92 3.87 20.39
CA GLY A 72 -9.69 4.48 19.87
C GLY A 72 -8.44 3.59 19.93
N ARG A 73 -8.53 2.35 20.46
CA ARG A 73 -7.44 1.35 20.44
C ARG A 73 -6.10 1.89 20.96
N PRO A 74 -5.98 2.17 22.27
CA PRO A 74 -4.87 2.95 22.83
C PRO A 74 -3.47 2.33 22.61
N VAL A 75 -3.33 1.01 22.63
CA VAL A 75 -2.05 0.31 22.42
C VAL A 75 -1.63 0.42 20.96
N THR A 76 -2.55 0.16 20.02
CA THR A 76 -2.28 0.33 18.59
C THR A 76 -2.00 1.80 18.24
N THR A 77 -2.76 2.74 18.81
CA THR A 77 -2.52 4.19 18.68
C THR A 77 -1.12 4.55 19.15
N ARG A 78 -0.70 4.04 20.32
CA ARG A 78 0.65 4.27 20.83
C ARG A 78 1.73 3.66 19.94
N LEU A 79 1.52 2.47 19.39
CA LEU A 79 2.47 1.86 18.45
C LEU A 79 2.66 2.74 17.21
N VAL A 80 1.58 3.22 16.60
CA VAL A 80 1.64 4.13 15.45
C VAL A 80 2.34 5.44 15.83
N ARG A 81 2.09 6.00 17.02
CA ARG A 81 2.79 7.20 17.52
C ARG A 81 4.29 6.97 17.66
N VAL A 82 4.70 5.87 18.28
CA VAL A 82 6.12 5.53 18.46
C VAL A 82 6.81 5.41 17.10
N LEU A 83 6.25 4.64 16.19
CA LEU A 83 6.80 4.48 14.83
C LEU A 83 6.84 5.81 14.07
N GLY A 84 5.79 6.63 14.18
CA GLY A 84 5.75 7.95 13.57
C GLY A 84 6.78 8.92 14.14
N GLN A 85 7.00 8.90 15.46
CA GLN A 85 8.04 9.69 16.12
C GLN A 85 9.44 9.23 15.72
N ARG A 86 9.65 7.91 15.56
CA ARG A 86 10.89 7.32 15.03
C ARG A 86 11.14 7.59 13.55
N ALA A 87 10.08 7.81 12.78
CA ALA A 87 10.15 8.10 11.36
C ALA A 87 10.40 9.59 11.08
N TRP A 88 9.63 10.45 11.74
CA TRP A 88 9.50 11.86 11.40
C TRP A 88 9.73 12.80 12.58
N GLY A 89 9.79 12.31 13.82
CA GLY A 89 9.97 13.12 15.03
C GLY A 89 11.31 13.84 15.10
N ARG A 90 11.42 14.86 15.97
CA ARG A 90 12.68 15.60 16.18
C ARG A 90 13.79 14.70 16.71
N ALA A 91 13.48 13.83 17.67
CA ALA A 91 14.44 12.85 18.21
C ALA A 91 14.99 11.96 17.09
N ALA A 92 14.13 11.45 16.22
CA ALA A 92 14.52 10.65 15.08
C ALA A 92 15.35 11.37 14.02
N ARG A 93 15.46 12.69 14.04
CA ARG A 93 16.36 13.44 13.14
C ARG A 93 17.67 13.84 13.81
N ALA A 94 17.82 13.64 15.11
CA ALA A 94 19.04 13.93 15.84
C ALA A 94 20.07 12.82 15.61
N SER A 95 21.31 13.21 15.30
CA SER A 95 22.38 12.30 14.88
C SER A 95 22.81 11.27 15.94
N ASP A 96 22.39 11.47 17.19
CA ASP A 96 22.66 10.60 18.34
C ASP A 96 21.67 9.43 18.48
N THR A 97 20.51 9.49 17.80
CA THR A 97 19.55 8.36 17.77
C THR A 97 19.87 7.40 16.64
N LEU A 98 19.65 6.09 16.85
CA LEU A 98 19.88 5.07 15.80
C LEU A 98 19.11 5.38 14.51
N THR A 99 17.86 5.83 14.63
CA THR A 99 17.03 6.22 13.48
C THR A 99 17.54 7.52 12.84
N GLY A 100 18.06 8.49 13.60
CA GLY A 100 18.63 9.71 13.04
C GLY A 100 19.86 9.47 12.18
N GLY A 101 20.73 8.55 12.61
CA GLY A 101 21.89 8.12 11.83
C GLY A 101 21.55 7.26 10.60
N SER A 102 20.39 6.63 10.54
CA SER A 102 20.01 5.67 9.49
C SER A 102 18.73 6.06 8.74
N ALA A 103 18.89 6.52 7.49
CA ALA A 103 17.76 6.80 6.60
C ALA A 103 16.90 5.56 6.32
N GLU A 104 17.52 4.38 6.26
CA GLU A 104 16.83 3.11 6.05
C GLU A 104 15.88 2.79 7.23
N LEU A 105 16.34 2.98 8.47
CA LEU A 105 15.51 2.69 9.65
C LEU A 105 14.36 3.70 9.82
N ARG A 106 14.55 4.96 9.41
CA ARG A 106 13.44 5.93 9.34
C ARG A 106 12.40 5.54 8.31
N ALA A 107 12.85 5.07 7.14
CA ALA A 107 11.96 4.56 6.11
C ALA A 107 11.20 3.30 6.58
N LEU A 108 11.87 2.39 7.27
CA LEU A 108 11.22 1.23 7.89
C LEU A 108 10.11 1.66 8.86
N CYS A 109 10.39 2.61 9.77
CA CYS A 109 9.40 3.08 10.74
C CYS A 109 8.22 3.81 10.07
N SER A 110 8.50 4.63 9.04
CA SER A 110 7.46 5.36 8.31
C SER A 110 6.52 4.40 7.57
N GLU A 111 7.09 3.41 6.89
CA GLU A 111 6.33 2.38 6.19
C GLU A 111 5.54 1.51 7.16
N ALA A 112 6.13 1.10 8.29
CA ALA A 112 5.43 0.31 9.31
C ALA A 112 4.25 1.08 9.91
N ALA A 113 4.41 2.37 10.20
CA ALA A 113 3.32 3.23 10.68
C ALA A 113 2.20 3.34 9.64
N LEU A 114 2.53 3.60 8.37
CA LEU A 114 1.54 3.72 7.30
C LEU A 114 0.83 2.39 7.02
N GLU A 115 1.54 1.26 7.02
CA GLU A 115 0.96 -0.07 6.85
C GLU A 115 -0.02 -0.39 7.99
N LEU A 116 0.32 -0.06 9.24
CA LEU A 116 -0.60 -0.18 10.38
C LEU A 116 -1.88 0.66 10.20
N LEU A 117 -1.77 1.82 9.57
CA LEU A 117 -2.92 2.69 9.24
C LEU A 117 -3.72 2.20 8.01
N MET A 118 -3.21 1.24 7.25
CA MET A 118 -3.92 0.64 6.11
C MET A 118 -4.54 -0.72 6.44
N VAL A 119 -4.07 -1.39 7.49
CA VAL A 119 -4.66 -2.64 8.01
C VAL A 119 -5.71 -2.35 9.09
N GLY A 120 -6.51 -3.35 9.42
CA GLY A 120 -7.52 -3.29 10.48
C GLY A 120 -8.95 -3.07 9.96
N PRO A 121 -9.93 -3.02 10.88
CA PRO A 121 -11.33 -2.85 10.50
C PRO A 121 -11.51 -1.53 9.76
N ARG A 122 -12.19 -1.58 8.61
CA ARG A 122 -12.57 -0.38 7.88
C ARG A 122 -13.61 0.36 8.70
N ASP A 123 -13.19 1.45 9.31
CA ASP A 123 -14.13 2.46 9.80
C ASP A 123 -14.79 3.10 8.57
N THR A 124 -16.10 2.90 8.45
CA THR A 124 -16.89 3.44 7.34
C THR A 124 -17.35 4.88 7.60
N ALA A 125 -17.10 5.43 8.78
CA ALA A 125 -17.39 6.83 9.04
C ALA A 125 -16.54 7.71 8.11
N PRO A 126 -17.10 8.82 7.60
CA PRO A 126 -16.35 9.72 6.74
C PRO A 126 -15.15 10.31 7.51
N ALA A 127 -14.07 10.56 6.78
CA ALA A 127 -12.95 11.31 7.33
C ALA A 127 -13.40 12.74 7.66
N PRO A 128 -12.99 13.29 8.82
CA PRO A 128 -13.29 14.69 9.12
C PRO A 128 -12.58 15.61 8.14
N ALA A 129 -13.21 16.74 7.83
CA ALA A 129 -12.59 17.81 7.06
C ALA A 129 -11.62 18.58 7.97
N LEU A 130 -10.32 18.54 7.66
CA LEU A 130 -9.29 19.30 8.36
C LEU A 130 -8.99 20.55 7.54
N THR A 131 -9.72 21.64 7.81
CA THR A 131 -9.69 22.85 6.97
C THR A 131 -8.76 23.94 7.50
N SER A 132 -8.34 23.83 8.76
CA SER A 132 -7.44 24.78 9.41
C SER A 132 -6.16 24.11 9.92
N ARG A 133 -5.15 24.94 10.20
CA ARG A 133 -3.90 24.48 10.82
C ARG A 133 -4.17 23.88 12.19
N GLU A 134 -5.08 24.48 12.96
CA GLU A 134 -5.50 24.04 14.28
C GLU A 134 -6.14 22.65 14.22
N ASP A 135 -7.07 22.40 13.28
CA ASP A 135 -7.70 21.09 13.10
C ASP A 135 -6.65 20.00 12.82
N LEU A 136 -5.67 20.32 11.96
CA LEU A 136 -4.63 19.39 11.57
C LEU A 136 -3.69 19.08 12.75
N LEU A 137 -3.27 20.10 13.49
CA LEU A 137 -2.42 19.92 14.68
C LEU A 137 -3.15 19.17 15.80
N GLU A 138 -4.45 19.40 15.98
CA GLU A 138 -5.27 18.66 16.93
C GLU A 138 -5.35 17.17 16.54
N ALA A 139 -5.57 16.87 15.25
CA ALA A 139 -5.58 15.51 14.74
C ALA A 139 -4.25 14.78 14.98
N PHE A 140 -3.10 15.47 14.93
CA PHE A 140 -1.80 14.90 15.31
C PHE A 140 -1.63 14.76 16.82
N ALA A 141 -2.05 15.77 17.59
CA ALA A 141 -1.84 15.83 19.03
C ALA A 141 -2.67 14.77 19.76
N THR A 142 -3.97 14.71 19.51
CA THR A 142 -4.93 13.92 20.30
C THR A 142 -5.59 12.80 19.50
N GLY A 143 -5.38 12.75 18.18
CA GLY A 143 -5.96 11.72 17.32
C GLY A 143 -5.61 10.29 17.73
N ASP A 144 -6.52 9.37 17.42
CA ASP A 144 -6.35 7.94 17.59
C ASP A 144 -6.16 7.23 16.24
N VAL A 145 -5.81 5.95 16.29
CA VAL A 145 -5.60 5.14 15.08
C VAL A 145 -6.84 5.07 14.19
N LEU A 146 -8.06 5.17 14.73
CA LEU A 146 -9.29 5.09 13.95
C LEU A 146 -9.51 6.38 13.15
N LEU A 147 -9.29 7.54 13.78
CA LEU A 147 -9.26 8.84 13.09
C LEU A 147 -8.22 8.83 11.97
N TRP A 148 -6.98 8.42 12.28
CA TRP A 148 -5.92 8.41 11.27
C TRP A 148 -6.19 7.42 10.14
N ARG A 149 -6.76 6.25 10.43
CA ARG A 149 -7.21 5.29 9.41
C ARG A 149 -8.24 5.90 8.46
N ARG A 150 -9.20 6.67 8.97
CA ARG A 150 -10.17 7.38 8.11
C ARG A 150 -9.48 8.40 7.22
N LEU A 151 -8.56 9.21 7.76
CA LEU A 151 -7.80 10.19 6.99
C LEU A 151 -6.94 9.53 5.91
N VAL A 152 -6.25 8.43 6.25
CA VAL A 152 -5.46 7.63 5.31
C VAL A 152 -6.33 7.00 4.23
N ALA A 153 -7.47 6.41 4.60
CA ALA A 153 -8.42 5.84 3.65
C ALA A 153 -8.94 6.91 2.68
N ALA A 154 -9.23 8.11 3.17
CA ALA A 154 -9.69 9.21 2.33
C ALA A 154 -8.57 9.72 1.38
N ALA A 155 -7.31 9.70 1.81
CA ALA A 155 -6.16 9.99 0.94
C ALA A 155 -5.94 8.89 -0.12
N LEU A 156 -6.15 7.63 0.23
CA LEU A 156 -6.06 6.50 -0.71
C LEU A 156 -7.20 6.47 -1.72
N ALA A 157 -8.40 6.92 -1.33
CA ALA A 157 -9.56 6.99 -2.22
C ALA A 157 -9.39 8.08 -3.29
N GLU A 158 -8.75 9.20 -2.94
CA GLU A 158 -8.54 10.34 -3.85
C GLU A 158 -7.08 10.86 -3.85
N PRO A 159 -6.09 10.10 -4.36
CA PRO A 159 -4.67 10.45 -4.23
C PRO A 159 -4.24 11.71 -5.00
N TRP A 160 -5.04 12.10 -6.00
CA TRP A 160 -4.78 13.22 -6.89
C TRP A 160 -5.67 14.45 -6.61
N ALA A 161 -6.56 14.38 -5.61
CA ALA A 161 -7.55 15.44 -5.35
C ALA A 161 -7.01 16.67 -4.60
N GLY A 162 -5.69 16.82 -4.47
CA GLY A 162 -5.06 18.01 -3.87
C GLY A 162 -5.16 18.12 -2.33
N ARG A 163 -6.00 17.33 -1.65
CA ARG A 163 -6.18 17.39 -0.18
C ARG A 163 -4.86 17.32 0.60
N ALA A 164 -3.94 16.46 0.20
CA ALA A 164 -2.64 16.37 0.86
C ALA A 164 -1.81 17.64 0.64
N ASP A 165 -1.88 18.26 -0.53
CA ASP A 165 -1.19 19.50 -0.85
C ASP A 165 -1.80 20.68 -0.07
N GLU A 166 -3.14 20.69 0.11
CA GLU A 166 -3.84 21.64 0.98
C GLU A 166 -3.39 21.51 2.44
N HIS A 167 -3.33 20.28 2.98
CA HIS A 167 -2.82 20.04 4.34
C HIS A 167 -1.36 20.45 4.50
N LEU A 168 -0.51 20.19 3.50
CA LEU A 168 0.89 20.63 3.50
C LEU A 168 1.00 22.16 3.48
N ALA A 169 0.11 22.86 2.78
CA ALA A 169 0.09 24.33 2.76
C ALA A 169 -0.29 24.95 4.12
N LEU A 170 -1.02 24.22 4.97
CA LEU A 170 -1.36 24.63 6.33
C LEU A 170 -0.20 24.41 7.33
N LEU A 171 0.82 23.63 6.95
CA LEU A 171 1.96 23.28 7.80
C LEU A 171 3.21 24.04 7.37
N ASP A 172 3.83 24.72 8.32
CA ASP A 172 5.18 25.26 8.15
C ASP A 172 6.20 24.12 8.35
N GLN A 173 6.98 23.81 7.31
CA GLN A 173 7.97 22.74 7.33
C GLN A 173 9.07 22.97 8.38
N GLU A 174 9.46 24.21 8.68
CA GLU A 174 10.51 24.51 9.65
C GLU A 174 9.99 24.38 11.08
N GLN A 175 8.76 24.82 11.34
CA GLN A 175 8.14 24.78 12.67
C GLN A 175 7.56 23.41 13.01
N ARG A 176 7.01 22.70 12.01
CA ARG A 176 6.30 21.41 12.14
C ARG A 176 6.84 20.37 11.17
N PRO A 177 8.16 20.09 11.19
CA PRO A 177 8.77 19.22 10.19
C PRO A 177 8.25 17.77 10.30
N SER A 178 7.84 17.33 11.48
CA SER A 178 7.36 15.95 11.70
C SER A 178 6.00 15.70 11.06
N GLU A 179 5.06 16.60 11.33
CA GLU A 179 3.72 16.60 10.75
C GLU A 179 3.81 16.75 9.23
N PHE A 180 4.60 17.73 8.75
CA PHE A 180 4.79 17.97 7.31
C PHE A 180 5.34 16.72 6.59
N ASP A 181 6.40 16.11 7.12
CA ASP A 181 7.01 14.93 6.48
C ASP A 181 6.09 13.72 6.51
N SER A 182 5.27 13.56 7.54
CA SER A 182 4.29 12.46 7.63
C SER A 182 3.17 12.60 6.59
N VAL A 183 2.64 13.81 6.38
CA VAL A 183 1.62 14.08 5.35
C VAL A 183 2.22 13.88 3.95
N ARG A 184 3.45 14.36 3.74
CA ARG A 184 4.17 14.16 2.47
C ARG A 184 4.41 12.68 2.19
N ALA A 185 4.80 11.89 3.19
CA ALA A 185 4.99 10.45 3.06
C ALA A 185 3.68 9.73 2.74
N LEU A 186 2.57 10.10 3.39
CA LEU A 186 1.24 9.58 3.08
C LEU A 186 0.83 9.89 1.62
N ALA A 187 1.02 11.13 1.17
CA ALA A 187 0.70 11.53 -0.20
C ALA A 187 1.50 10.73 -1.23
N ALA A 188 2.81 10.58 -1.02
CA ALA A 188 3.68 9.78 -1.88
C ALA A 188 3.26 8.31 -1.90
N MET A 189 2.92 7.74 -0.74
CA MET A 189 2.42 6.37 -0.62
C MET A 189 1.11 6.18 -1.39
N ALA A 190 0.14 7.08 -1.20
CA ALA A 190 -1.16 6.99 -1.84
C ALA A 190 -1.06 7.07 -3.37
N ARG A 191 -0.26 8.01 -3.89
CA ARG A 191 0.01 8.14 -5.34
C ARG A 191 0.67 6.89 -5.91
N ARG A 192 1.69 6.35 -5.22
CA ARG A 192 2.37 5.10 -5.63
C ARG A 192 1.41 3.91 -5.70
N ILE A 193 0.48 3.79 -4.74
CA ILE A 193 -0.53 2.72 -4.73
C ILE A 193 -1.50 2.90 -5.91
N ALA A 194 -1.99 4.12 -6.15
CA ALA A 194 -2.87 4.38 -7.29
C ALA A 194 -2.19 4.10 -8.63
N GLU A 195 -0.95 4.54 -8.84
CA GLU A 195 -0.20 4.26 -10.06
C GLU A 195 -0.01 2.76 -10.32
N GLU A 196 0.18 1.98 -9.25
CA GLU A 196 0.26 0.51 -9.31
C GLU A 196 -1.08 -0.11 -9.71
N ASP A 197 -2.17 0.34 -9.11
CA ASP A 197 -3.50 -0.15 -9.40
C ASP A 197 -3.96 0.24 -10.81
N GLU A 198 -3.67 1.46 -11.26
CA GLU A 198 -3.92 1.94 -12.62
C GLU A 198 -3.15 1.11 -13.66
N ARG A 199 -1.86 0.85 -13.40
CA ARG A 199 -1.02 0.00 -14.28
C ARG A 199 -1.54 -1.44 -14.34
N ARG A 200 -2.00 -1.99 -13.21
CA ARG A 200 -2.66 -3.31 -13.19
C ARG A 200 -3.96 -3.29 -13.98
N ALA A 201 -4.80 -2.26 -13.81
CA ALA A 201 -6.06 -2.11 -14.52
C ALA A 201 -5.85 -2.02 -16.05
N VAL A 202 -4.80 -1.31 -16.50
CA VAL A 202 -4.43 -1.26 -17.92
C VAL A 202 -3.99 -2.64 -18.43
N ALA A 203 -3.16 -3.37 -17.68
CA ALA A 203 -2.75 -4.72 -18.05
C ALA A 203 -3.94 -5.69 -18.15
N ASP A 204 -4.86 -5.63 -17.18
CA ASP A 204 -6.09 -6.41 -17.14
C ASP A 204 -7.01 -6.10 -18.33
N HIS A 205 -7.17 -4.81 -18.64
CA HIS A 205 -7.92 -4.36 -19.81
C HIS A 205 -7.35 -4.93 -21.11
N ILE A 206 -6.02 -4.92 -21.26
CA ILE A 206 -5.34 -5.47 -22.44
C ILE A 206 -5.54 -6.99 -22.52
N ARG A 207 -5.38 -7.72 -21.41
CA ARG A 207 -5.61 -9.17 -21.34
C ARG A 207 -7.04 -9.53 -21.76
N ASN A 208 -8.03 -8.85 -21.20
CA ASN A 208 -9.44 -9.06 -21.52
C ASN A 208 -9.75 -8.71 -22.98
N THR A 209 -9.15 -7.62 -23.48
CA THR A 209 -9.29 -7.19 -24.88
C THR A 209 -8.76 -8.26 -25.84
N ILE A 210 -7.57 -8.82 -25.59
CA ILE A 210 -6.99 -9.89 -26.41
C ILE A 210 -7.85 -11.15 -26.34
N ALA A 211 -8.20 -11.60 -25.12
CA ALA A 211 -9.01 -12.79 -24.91
C ALA A 211 -10.35 -12.72 -25.67
N SER A 212 -10.97 -11.54 -25.73
CA SER A 212 -12.23 -11.33 -26.46
C SER A 212 -12.15 -11.50 -27.98
N THR A 213 -10.94 -11.56 -28.55
CA THR A 213 -10.74 -11.77 -30.00
C THR A 213 -10.64 -13.24 -30.40
N GLY A 214 -10.37 -14.14 -29.45
CA GLY A 214 -10.03 -15.54 -29.74
C GLY A 214 -8.64 -15.76 -30.36
N LEU A 215 -7.87 -14.70 -30.61
CA LEU A 215 -6.52 -14.80 -31.16
C LEU A 215 -5.50 -15.14 -30.07
N THR A 216 -4.43 -15.82 -30.46
CA THR A 216 -3.25 -15.94 -29.61
C THR A 216 -2.57 -14.57 -29.45
N GLN A 217 -1.81 -14.39 -28.37
CA GLN A 217 -1.05 -13.16 -28.14
C GLN A 217 -0.07 -12.85 -29.28
N ARG A 218 0.51 -13.88 -29.92
CA ARG A 218 1.43 -13.70 -31.05
C ARG A 218 0.72 -13.16 -32.29
N GLU A 219 -0.43 -13.74 -32.65
CA GLU A 219 -1.25 -13.26 -33.77
C GLU A 219 -1.75 -11.84 -33.52
N PHE A 220 -2.19 -11.57 -32.29
CA PHE A 220 -2.65 -10.25 -31.91
C PHE A 220 -1.52 -9.20 -31.93
N ALA A 221 -0.30 -9.58 -31.53
CA ALA A 221 0.87 -8.70 -31.64
C ALA A 221 1.12 -8.27 -33.09
N THR A 222 1.08 -9.22 -34.03
CA THR A 222 1.18 -8.96 -35.47
C THR A 222 0.07 -8.02 -35.94
N LEU A 223 -1.18 -8.28 -35.54
CA LEU A 223 -2.34 -7.46 -35.90
C LEU A 223 -2.22 -6.00 -35.42
N VAL A 224 -1.68 -5.79 -34.21
CA VAL A 224 -1.44 -4.46 -33.63
C VAL A 224 -0.19 -3.78 -34.21
N GLY A 225 0.70 -4.55 -34.85
CA GLY A 225 1.96 -4.06 -35.39
C GLY A 225 3.01 -3.83 -34.30
N THR A 226 3.14 -4.77 -33.36
CA THR A 226 4.17 -4.78 -32.32
C THR A 226 4.77 -6.18 -32.18
N SER A 227 5.91 -6.30 -31.51
CA SER A 227 6.50 -7.63 -31.25
C SER A 227 5.75 -8.37 -30.14
N PRO A 228 5.72 -9.71 -30.14
CA PRO A 228 5.14 -10.50 -29.06
C PRO A 228 5.77 -10.19 -27.69
N SER A 229 7.08 -9.94 -27.64
CA SER A 229 7.80 -9.56 -26.42
C SER A 229 7.30 -8.22 -25.85
N ARG A 230 7.16 -7.18 -26.70
CA ARG A 230 6.65 -5.87 -26.26
C ARG A 230 5.16 -5.93 -25.89
N LEU A 231 4.37 -6.77 -26.58
CA LEU A 231 2.99 -7.00 -26.15
C LEU A 231 2.93 -7.72 -24.79
N SER A 232 3.86 -8.65 -24.54
CA SER A 232 3.98 -9.34 -23.25
C SER A 232 4.23 -8.36 -22.11
N THR A 233 5.12 -7.37 -22.28
CA THR A 233 5.35 -6.35 -21.24
C THR A 233 4.10 -5.52 -20.90
N TYR A 234 3.21 -5.30 -21.87
CA TYR A 234 1.94 -4.63 -21.61
C TYR A 234 0.94 -5.55 -20.89
N VAL A 235 0.90 -6.83 -21.28
CA VAL A 235 0.02 -7.84 -20.68
C VAL A 235 0.40 -8.16 -19.24
N THR A 236 1.68 -8.15 -18.91
CA THR A 236 2.18 -8.35 -17.54
C THR A 236 2.13 -7.06 -16.72
N GLY A 237 1.86 -5.91 -17.35
CA GLY A 237 1.89 -4.60 -16.69
C GLY A 237 3.30 -4.13 -16.33
N SER A 238 4.37 -4.76 -16.81
CA SER A 238 5.74 -4.28 -16.56
C SER A 238 6.03 -2.97 -17.28
N VAL A 239 5.28 -2.66 -18.35
CA VAL A 239 5.30 -1.38 -19.04
C VAL A 239 3.87 -0.95 -19.31
N THR A 240 3.53 0.30 -18.96
CA THR A 240 2.26 0.91 -19.39
C THR A 240 2.40 1.37 -20.85
N PRO A 241 1.55 0.92 -21.79
CA PRO A 241 1.60 1.40 -23.17
C PRO A 241 1.23 2.88 -23.26
N SER A 242 1.72 3.56 -24.30
CA SER A 242 1.24 4.92 -24.62
C SER A 242 -0.24 4.91 -24.97
N ALA A 243 -0.92 6.05 -24.79
CA ALA A 243 -2.34 6.20 -25.15
C ALA A 243 -2.62 5.80 -26.61
N ALA A 244 -1.72 6.18 -27.54
CA ALA A 244 -1.83 5.82 -28.95
C ALA A 244 -1.77 4.29 -29.19
N MET A 245 -0.92 3.58 -28.44
CA MET A 245 -0.82 2.13 -28.51
C MET A 245 -2.08 1.45 -27.94
N LEU A 246 -2.59 1.94 -26.80
CA LEU A 246 -3.82 1.42 -26.20
C LEU A 246 -5.04 1.60 -27.14
N LEU A 247 -5.17 2.77 -27.79
CA LEU A 247 -6.19 3.02 -28.81
C LEU A 247 -6.05 2.09 -30.02
N ARG A 248 -4.82 1.73 -30.40
CA ARG A 248 -4.57 0.77 -31.49
C ARG A 248 -5.01 -0.64 -31.10
N ILE A 249 -4.64 -1.10 -29.92
CA ILE A 249 -5.06 -2.39 -29.34
C ILE A 249 -6.59 -2.50 -29.38
N ASN A 250 -7.31 -1.50 -28.85
CA ASN A 250 -8.77 -1.50 -28.80
C ASN A 250 -9.40 -1.53 -30.21
N ARG A 251 -8.86 -0.74 -31.15
CA ARG A 251 -9.36 -0.73 -32.54
C ARG A 251 -9.15 -2.07 -33.25
N MET A 252 -7.98 -2.67 -33.10
CA MET A 252 -7.67 -3.95 -33.74
C MET A 252 -8.50 -5.10 -33.16
N ALA A 253 -8.68 -5.12 -31.84
CA ALA A 253 -9.57 -6.10 -31.21
C ALA A 253 -11.03 -5.95 -31.65
N LYS A 254 -11.52 -4.72 -31.83
CA LYS A 254 -12.85 -4.48 -32.41
C LYS A 254 -12.95 -5.04 -33.83
N ARG A 255 -11.94 -4.80 -34.68
CA ARG A 255 -11.92 -5.31 -36.07
C ARG A 255 -11.89 -6.84 -36.12
N ALA A 256 -11.00 -7.48 -35.36
CA ALA A 256 -10.90 -8.94 -35.29
C ALA A 256 -12.23 -9.59 -34.88
N ARG A 257 -12.94 -9.01 -33.90
CA ARG A 257 -14.27 -9.50 -33.49
C ARG A 257 -15.32 -9.36 -34.60
N VAL A 258 -15.32 -8.26 -35.33
CA VAL A 258 -16.26 -8.06 -36.47
C VAL A 258 -15.96 -9.06 -37.59
N GLU A 259 -14.69 -9.31 -37.87
CA GLU A 259 -14.27 -10.29 -38.88
C GLU A 259 -14.66 -11.72 -38.46
N ALA A 260 -14.43 -12.09 -37.19
CA ALA A 260 -14.86 -13.38 -36.65
C ALA A 260 -16.39 -13.56 -36.70
N ALA A 261 -17.16 -12.52 -36.37
CA ALA A 261 -18.62 -12.55 -36.43
C ALA A 261 -19.16 -12.68 -37.88
N ARG A 262 -18.49 -12.04 -38.85
CA ARG A 262 -18.81 -12.18 -40.28
C ARG A 262 -18.50 -13.58 -40.79
N ALA A 263 -17.36 -14.15 -40.38
CA ALA A 263 -16.98 -15.52 -40.75
C ALA A 263 -17.92 -16.57 -40.12
N GLY A 264 -18.44 -16.29 -38.93
CA GLY A 264 -19.40 -17.16 -38.21
C GLY A 264 -20.87 -17.02 -38.64
N SER A 265 -21.22 -16.15 -39.58
CA SER A 265 -22.55 -16.07 -40.18
C SER A 265 -22.55 -16.75 -41.57
N PRO A 266 -22.68 -18.09 -41.67
CA PRO A 266 -22.95 -18.72 -42.95
C PRO A 266 -24.32 -18.23 -43.44
N GLY A 267 -24.41 -17.98 -44.74
CA GLY A 267 -25.58 -17.37 -45.37
C GLY A 267 -26.90 -17.93 -44.85
N ARG A 268 -27.79 -17.02 -44.43
CA ARG A 268 -29.23 -17.26 -44.43
C ARG A 268 -29.65 -17.30 -45.91
N SER A 269 -29.28 -18.39 -46.57
CA SER A 269 -29.81 -18.79 -47.86
C SER A 269 -31.08 -19.57 -47.54
N ASP A 270 -32.21 -18.88 -47.44
CA ASP A 270 -33.49 -19.51 -47.73
C ASP A 270 -34.09 -18.80 -48.94
N GLU A 271 -34.34 -19.65 -49.91
CA GLU A 271 -34.69 -19.48 -51.30
C GLU A 271 -36.12 -18.91 -51.47
N PRO A 272 -36.42 -18.18 -52.56
CA PRO A 272 -37.77 -17.73 -52.84
C PRO A 272 -38.61 -18.89 -53.38
N ALA A 273 -39.83 -19.04 -52.85
CA ALA A 273 -40.92 -19.83 -53.45
C ALA A 273 -42.13 -18.93 -53.67
#